data_AF-A0A2E9ZJN8-F1
#
_entry.id   AF-A0A2E9ZJN8-F1
#
_cell.length_a   1.000
_cell.length_b   1.000
_cell.length_c   1.000
_cell.angle_alpha   90.00
_cell.angle_beta   90.00
_cell.angle_gamma   90.00
#
_symmetry.space_group_name_H-M   'P 1'
#
loop_
_entity.id
_entity.type
_entity.pdbx_description
1 polymer ?
#
loop_
_entity_poly.entity_id
_entity_poly.type
_entity_poly.pdbx_seq_one_letter_code
_entity_poly.pdbx_strand_id
1 'polypeptide(L)'
;MRSFLVLLVVFMAGITSSFAADHAVILAYHHVADDTPSSTSISPAQFRRHLEYLRDNGFTVIGLDTLISSLRSGRQLPDRAVAISFDDGYISIYEQAFPMLQTFDYPFSLFLSTQPINDGQSNYMSWQQIREMTDAGVVIGNHMIDHPYMLENKQGESDQQRLQRLRQELLQAEQTILKQTGQSHRYLAYPYGEYDAAIKAMLSELGFVGLAQNSGAVSSHSDFLALPRFPLGSIYANLETAKVKFEALAFDVEQMGRLSPVTGDRSPNVTLKFAPGNYDPAQLSCFANSKPIPMNWLDRDAGLVELLATEEYRGRRWRYICTAPDLDSRRFYWYSVQWINTAD
;
A
#
# COMPACT_ATOMS: atom_id res chain seq x y z
N MET A 1 56.39 26.35 -29.95
CA MET A 1 55.46 26.17 -28.81
C MET A 1 54.04 26.24 -29.34
N ARG A 2 53.35 25.09 -29.47
CA ARG A 2 51.94 25.02 -29.85
C ARG A 2 51.14 24.83 -28.55
N SER A 3 50.44 25.87 -28.11
CA SER A 3 49.54 25.80 -26.96
C SER A 3 48.25 25.10 -27.37
N PHE A 4 47.98 23.92 -26.80
CA PHE A 4 46.69 23.26 -26.89
C PHE A 4 45.76 23.87 -25.84
N LEU A 5 44.65 24.47 -26.30
CA LEU A 5 43.56 24.94 -25.47
C LEU A 5 42.67 23.72 -25.13
N VAL A 6 42.69 23.27 -23.89
CA VAL A 6 41.76 22.23 -23.40
C VAL A 6 40.42 22.90 -23.13
N LEU A 7 39.42 22.58 -23.94
CA LEU A 7 38.04 23.02 -23.74
C LEU A 7 37.41 22.17 -22.63
N LEU A 8 37.23 22.74 -21.45
CA LEU A 8 36.55 22.10 -20.33
C LEU A 8 35.04 22.11 -20.61
N VAL A 9 34.48 20.99 -21.05
CA VAL A 9 33.03 20.81 -21.17
C VAL A 9 32.49 20.54 -19.76
N VAL A 10 31.92 21.56 -19.13
CA VAL A 10 31.16 21.42 -17.89
C VAL A 10 29.79 20.84 -18.25
N PHE A 11 29.57 19.55 -17.95
CA PHE A 11 28.23 18.96 -17.94
C PHE A 11 27.46 19.60 -16.77
N MET A 12 26.61 20.58 -17.04
CA MET A 12 25.55 20.96 -16.12
C MET A 12 24.54 19.81 -16.10
N ALA A 13 24.65 18.94 -15.11
CA ALA A 13 23.53 18.08 -14.72
C ALA A 13 22.38 19.01 -14.32
N GLY A 14 21.30 19.01 -15.10
CA GLY A 14 20.09 19.74 -14.76
C GLY A 14 19.57 19.21 -13.43
N ILE A 15 19.70 20.01 -12.38
CA ILE A 15 18.98 19.78 -11.12
C ILE A 15 17.52 20.04 -11.47
N THR A 16 16.79 18.99 -11.82
CA THR A 16 15.34 19.04 -11.76
C THR A 16 15.02 19.34 -10.30
N SER A 17 14.54 20.55 -10.01
CA SER A 17 13.98 20.88 -8.71
C SER A 17 12.82 19.92 -8.46
N SER A 18 13.11 18.81 -7.78
CA SER A 18 12.08 17.94 -7.24
C SER A 18 11.35 18.79 -6.22
N PHE A 19 10.13 19.19 -6.54
CA PHE A 19 9.26 19.75 -5.53
C PHE A 19 9.17 18.73 -4.40
N ALA A 20 9.39 19.20 -3.18
CA ALA A 20 9.34 18.36 -2.01
C ALA A 20 7.89 18.16 -1.60
N ALA A 21 7.50 16.90 -1.39
CA ALA A 21 6.21 16.48 -0.89
C ALA A 21 6.37 15.79 0.48
N ASP A 22 5.29 15.72 1.24
CA ASP A 22 5.18 14.99 2.51
C ASP A 22 4.40 13.68 2.36
N HIS A 23 4.16 13.25 1.12
CA HIS A 23 3.33 12.11 0.79
C HIS A 23 3.90 11.28 -0.37
N ALA A 24 3.40 10.06 -0.48
CA ALA A 24 3.70 9.13 -1.57
C ALA A 24 2.55 8.15 -1.78
N VAL A 25 2.62 7.38 -2.86
CA VAL A 25 1.68 6.32 -3.16
C VAL A 25 2.38 4.96 -3.07
N ILE A 26 1.75 3.98 -2.43
CA ILE A 26 2.23 2.59 -2.41
C ILE A 26 1.30 1.74 -3.30
N LEU A 27 1.87 1.10 -4.31
CA LEU A 27 1.14 0.22 -5.24
C LEU A 27 1.29 -1.24 -4.78
N ALA A 28 0.20 -2.00 -4.82
CA ALA A 28 0.20 -3.42 -4.48
C ALA A 28 -0.22 -4.26 -5.70
N TYR A 29 0.68 -5.13 -6.14
CA TYR A 29 0.46 -6.13 -7.18
C TYR A 29 0.57 -7.54 -6.59
N HIS A 30 0.11 -8.56 -7.31
CA HIS A 30 0.26 -9.97 -6.88
C HIS A 30 0.85 -10.78 -8.04
N HIS A 31 0.05 -11.08 -9.06
CA HIS A 31 0.50 -11.79 -10.26
C HIS A 31 0.78 -10.82 -11.41
N VAL A 32 1.85 -11.07 -12.15
CA VAL A 32 2.11 -10.45 -13.46
C VAL A 32 2.05 -11.54 -14.53
N ALA A 33 0.84 -11.94 -14.89
CA ALA A 33 0.57 -13.09 -15.75
C ALA A 33 -0.80 -12.98 -16.46
N ASP A 34 -0.93 -13.66 -17.59
CA ASP A 34 -2.17 -13.72 -18.39
C ASP A 34 -3.04 -14.94 -18.05
N ASP A 35 -2.45 -15.98 -17.44
CA ASP A 35 -3.02 -17.32 -17.27
C ASP A 35 -3.35 -17.68 -15.80
N THR A 36 -3.17 -16.73 -14.88
CA THR A 36 -3.53 -16.86 -13.46
C THR A 36 -4.94 -16.31 -13.18
N PRO A 37 -5.55 -16.64 -12.01
CA PRO A 37 -6.86 -16.09 -11.66
C PRO A 37 -6.91 -14.57 -11.78
N SER A 38 -7.88 -14.07 -12.56
CA SER A 38 -7.92 -12.66 -12.96
C SER A 38 -8.16 -11.68 -11.82
N SER A 39 -8.65 -12.13 -10.66
CA SER A 39 -9.01 -11.29 -9.52
C SER A 39 -7.83 -10.48 -8.95
N THR A 40 -6.62 -11.01 -9.01
CA THR A 40 -5.39 -10.37 -8.48
C THR A 40 -4.27 -10.26 -9.52
N SER A 41 -4.58 -10.54 -10.79
CA SER A 41 -3.59 -10.55 -11.88
C SER A 41 -3.61 -9.27 -12.71
N ILE A 42 -2.44 -8.85 -13.17
CA ILE A 42 -2.25 -7.87 -14.25
C ILE A 42 -1.45 -8.55 -15.36
N SER A 43 -1.79 -8.30 -16.63
CA SER A 43 -0.98 -8.87 -17.72
C SER A 43 0.41 -8.25 -17.77
N PRO A 44 1.45 -8.97 -18.22
CA PRO A 44 2.79 -8.40 -18.41
C PRO A 44 2.78 -7.14 -19.29
N ALA A 45 1.92 -7.11 -20.31
CA ALA A 45 1.75 -5.94 -21.18
C ALA A 45 1.14 -4.73 -20.44
N GLN A 46 0.12 -4.94 -19.62
CA GLN A 46 -0.46 -3.86 -18.81
C GLN A 46 0.51 -3.37 -17.72
N PHE A 47 1.23 -4.29 -17.09
CA PHE A 47 2.23 -3.95 -16.09
C PHE A 47 3.35 -3.09 -16.70
N ARG A 48 3.89 -3.48 -17.86
CA ARG A 48 4.85 -2.65 -18.60
C ARG A 48 4.30 -1.25 -18.88
N ARG A 49 3.04 -1.12 -19.29
CA ARG A 49 2.40 0.19 -19.51
C ARG A 49 2.28 1.02 -18.24
N HIS A 50 2.13 0.41 -17.07
CA HIS A 50 2.21 1.13 -15.80
C HIS A 50 3.62 1.69 -15.59
N LEU A 51 4.67 0.89 -15.80
CA LEU A 51 6.05 1.34 -15.63
C LEU A 51 6.41 2.47 -16.61
N GLU A 52 6.04 2.33 -17.88
CA GLU A 52 6.21 3.37 -18.90
C GLU A 52 5.49 4.66 -18.53
N TYR A 53 4.25 4.55 -18.03
CA TYR A 53 3.51 5.72 -17.58
C TYR A 53 4.22 6.44 -16.43
N LEU A 54 4.72 5.71 -15.42
CA LEU A 54 5.45 6.32 -14.30
C LEU A 54 6.70 7.08 -14.82
N ARG A 55 7.49 6.45 -15.70
CA ARG A 55 8.68 7.06 -16.32
C ARG A 55 8.32 8.32 -17.11
N ASP A 56 7.30 8.23 -17.96
CA ASP A 56 6.99 9.26 -18.94
C ASP A 56 6.21 10.44 -18.32
N ASN A 57 5.72 10.32 -17.08
CA ASN A 57 4.88 11.33 -16.41
C ASN A 57 5.50 11.86 -15.11
N GLY A 58 6.83 11.78 -14.97
CA GLY A 58 7.58 12.44 -13.91
C GLY A 58 7.40 11.83 -12.52
N PHE A 59 7.05 10.55 -12.43
CA PHE A 59 7.03 9.83 -11.15
C PHE A 59 8.43 9.43 -10.73
N THR A 60 8.68 9.47 -9.43
CA THR A 60 9.92 8.95 -8.84
C THR A 60 9.62 7.66 -8.11
N VAL A 61 10.07 6.53 -8.65
CA VAL A 61 9.94 5.24 -7.98
C VAL A 61 11.03 5.11 -6.92
N ILE A 62 10.64 4.98 -5.66
CA ILE A 62 11.55 4.89 -4.51
C ILE A 62 11.35 3.58 -3.75
N GLY A 63 12.43 3.11 -3.09
CA GLY A 63 12.36 1.94 -2.23
C GLY A 63 11.39 2.15 -1.06
N LEU A 64 10.65 1.10 -0.71
CA LEU A 64 9.66 1.15 0.36
C LEU A 64 10.28 1.53 1.72
N ASP A 65 11.50 1.08 1.98
CA ASP A 65 12.28 1.40 3.17
C ASP A 65 12.63 2.89 3.25
N THR A 66 13.05 3.47 2.12
CA THR A 66 13.37 4.89 1.96
C THR A 66 12.12 5.73 2.13
N LEU A 67 10.99 5.30 1.55
CA LEU A 67 9.69 5.94 1.71
C LEU A 67 9.28 5.97 3.19
N ILE A 68 9.18 4.80 3.84
CA ILE A 68 8.71 4.69 5.22
C ILE A 68 9.63 5.44 6.19
N SER A 69 10.94 5.30 6.06
CA SER A 69 11.91 5.99 6.93
C SER A 69 11.87 7.50 6.75
N SER A 70 11.67 7.99 5.53
CA SER A 70 11.52 9.43 5.26
C SER A 70 10.25 9.99 5.90
N LEU A 71 9.10 9.33 5.71
CA LEU A 71 7.84 9.77 6.33
C LEU A 71 7.91 9.75 7.86
N ARG A 72 8.50 8.70 8.48
CA ARG A 72 8.67 8.62 9.94
C ARG A 72 9.59 9.69 10.51
N SER A 73 10.58 10.12 9.74
CA SER A 73 11.54 11.16 10.16
C SER A 73 11.12 12.57 9.76
N GLY A 74 9.95 12.74 9.13
CA GLY A 74 9.50 14.03 8.60
C GLY A 74 10.37 14.55 7.45
N ARG A 75 11.16 13.68 6.81
CA ARG A 75 11.96 14.04 5.64
C ARG A 75 11.04 14.11 4.42
N GLN A 76 11.21 15.17 3.65
CA GLN A 76 10.49 15.38 2.41
C GLN A 76 10.85 14.30 1.37
N LEU A 77 9.84 13.87 0.63
CA LEU A 77 9.94 12.98 -0.52
C LEU A 77 9.91 13.80 -1.82
N PRO A 78 10.36 13.23 -2.95
CA PRO A 78 10.05 13.78 -4.25
C PRO A 78 8.54 13.88 -4.46
N ASP A 79 8.07 14.95 -5.12
CA ASP A 79 6.71 14.95 -5.65
C ASP A 79 6.51 13.76 -6.59
N ARG A 80 5.27 13.23 -6.62
CA ARG A 80 4.94 11.99 -7.35
C ARG A 80 5.82 10.80 -6.96
N ALA A 81 6.22 10.71 -5.69
CA ALA A 81 6.91 9.54 -5.16
C ALA A 81 5.98 8.31 -5.12
N VAL A 82 6.47 7.19 -5.63
CA VAL A 82 5.73 5.91 -5.68
C VAL A 82 6.63 4.78 -5.18
N ALA A 83 6.10 3.90 -4.34
CA ALA A 83 6.70 2.60 -4.04
C ALA A 83 5.91 1.48 -4.70
N ILE A 84 6.61 0.53 -5.31
CA ILE A 84 6.01 -0.66 -5.92
C ILE A 84 6.18 -1.83 -4.93
N SER A 85 5.08 -2.53 -4.64
CA SER A 85 5.09 -3.73 -3.81
C SER A 85 4.35 -4.89 -4.47
N PHE A 86 4.82 -6.10 -4.20
CA PHE A 86 4.17 -7.36 -4.58
C PHE A 86 3.90 -8.21 -3.35
N ASP A 87 2.76 -8.89 -3.32
CA ASP A 87 2.38 -9.80 -2.26
C ASP A 87 2.51 -11.27 -2.71
N ASP A 88 2.38 -12.20 -1.76
CA ASP A 88 2.35 -13.67 -1.87
C ASP A 88 3.64 -14.40 -2.28
N GLY A 89 4.48 -13.83 -3.16
CA GLY A 89 5.70 -14.49 -3.62
C GLY A 89 5.53 -15.41 -4.84
N TYR A 90 4.61 -15.09 -5.74
CA TYR A 90 4.36 -15.86 -6.97
C TYR A 90 5.54 -15.84 -7.95
N ILE A 91 5.72 -16.95 -8.67
CA ILE A 91 6.79 -17.13 -9.66
C ILE A 91 6.73 -16.10 -10.81
N SER A 92 5.53 -15.66 -11.18
CA SER A 92 5.32 -14.64 -12.23
C SER A 92 6.02 -13.31 -11.92
N ILE A 93 6.25 -12.99 -10.65
CA ILE A 93 7.00 -11.80 -10.24
C ILE A 93 8.46 -11.92 -10.69
N TYR A 94 9.10 -13.07 -10.44
CA TYR A 94 10.49 -13.31 -10.84
C TYR A 94 10.63 -13.39 -12.37
N GLU A 95 9.72 -14.11 -13.03
CA GLU A 95 9.84 -14.37 -14.48
C GLU A 95 9.46 -13.15 -15.34
N GLN A 96 8.49 -12.35 -14.91
CA GLN A 96 7.93 -11.25 -15.72
C GLN A 96 8.24 -9.88 -15.12
N ALA A 97 7.95 -9.66 -13.84
CA ALA A 97 8.03 -8.32 -13.24
C ALA A 97 9.47 -7.88 -12.97
N PHE A 98 10.29 -8.76 -12.38
CA PHE A 98 11.66 -8.48 -11.98
C PHE A 98 12.56 -7.99 -13.13
N PRO A 99 12.67 -8.68 -14.29
CA PRO A 99 13.50 -8.19 -15.39
C PRO A 99 12.97 -6.88 -15.99
N MET A 100 11.66 -6.65 -15.96
CA MET A 100 11.10 -5.36 -16.37
C MET A 100 11.54 -4.26 -15.39
N LEU A 101 11.33 -4.44 -14.08
CA LEU A 101 11.71 -3.45 -13.07
C LEU A 101 13.21 -3.12 -13.10
N GLN A 102 14.07 -4.10 -13.36
CA GLN A 102 15.51 -3.87 -13.60
C GLN A 102 15.76 -2.99 -14.82
N THR A 103 15.02 -3.20 -15.93
CA THR A 103 15.16 -2.37 -17.14
C THR A 103 14.76 -0.90 -16.90
N PHE A 104 13.86 -0.64 -15.93
CA PHE A 104 13.44 0.70 -15.55
C PHE A 104 14.24 1.29 -14.38
N ASP A 105 15.19 0.55 -13.81
CA ASP A 105 15.89 0.88 -12.55
C ASP A 105 14.92 1.20 -11.40
N TYR A 106 13.80 0.46 -11.33
CA TYR A 106 12.75 0.69 -10.35
C TYR A 106 12.89 -0.23 -9.14
N PRO A 107 13.15 0.33 -7.93
CA PRO A 107 13.14 -0.46 -6.71
C PRO A 107 11.73 -0.94 -6.39
N PHE A 108 11.62 -2.09 -5.75
CA PHE A 108 10.36 -2.64 -5.29
C PHE A 108 10.54 -3.49 -4.03
N SER A 109 9.43 -3.82 -3.38
CA SER A 109 9.37 -4.71 -2.23
C SER A 109 8.52 -5.95 -2.51
N LEU A 110 8.83 -7.05 -1.84
CA LEU A 110 8.16 -8.32 -1.98
C LEU A 110 7.75 -8.85 -0.60
N PHE A 111 6.45 -9.08 -0.38
CA PHE A 111 5.90 -9.66 0.85
C PHE A 111 5.64 -11.16 0.67
N LEU A 112 6.26 -11.99 1.51
CA LEU A 112 6.29 -13.44 1.31
C LEU A 112 5.39 -14.20 2.28
N SER A 113 4.53 -15.06 1.73
CA SER A 113 3.92 -16.17 2.47
C SER A 113 4.93 -17.32 2.47
N THR A 114 5.55 -17.60 3.62
CA THR A 114 6.77 -18.43 3.66
C THR A 114 6.54 -19.91 3.40
N GLN A 115 5.37 -20.47 3.74
CA GLN A 115 5.11 -21.90 3.65
C GLN A 115 4.94 -22.41 2.22
N PRO A 116 4.17 -21.75 1.31
CA PRO A 116 4.12 -22.19 -0.09
C PRO A 116 5.49 -22.27 -0.78
N ILE A 117 6.40 -21.36 -0.41
CA ILE A 117 7.78 -21.32 -0.89
C ILE A 117 8.61 -22.47 -0.28
N ASN A 118 8.47 -22.71 1.03
CA ASN A 118 9.13 -23.83 1.72
C ASN A 118 8.71 -25.19 1.17
N ASP A 119 7.43 -25.32 0.81
CA ASP A 119 6.84 -26.54 0.25
C ASP A 119 7.17 -26.73 -1.23
N GLY A 120 7.81 -25.74 -1.88
CA GLY A 120 8.16 -25.79 -3.30
C GLY A 120 6.93 -25.83 -4.21
N GLN A 121 5.84 -25.15 -3.83
CA GLN A 121 4.65 -25.07 -4.66
C GLN A 121 4.97 -24.41 -6.01
N SER A 122 4.50 -25.01 -7.11
CA SER A 122 4.95 -24.67 -8.47
C SER A 122 4.63 -23.26 -8.94
N ASN A 123 3.64 -22.61 -8.34
CA ASN A 123 3.24 -21.23 -8.65
C ASN A 123 3.98 -20.18 -7.80
N TYR A 124 4.88 -20.59 -6.90
CA TYR A 124 5.67 -19.71 -6.05
C TYR A 124 7.14 -19.72 -6.45
N MET A 125 7.83 -18.63 -6.13
CA MET A 125 9.28 -18.58 -6.28
C MET A 125 9.97 -19.58 -5.35
N SER A 126 11.17 -20.01 -5.73
CA SER A 126 12.10 -20.70 -4.83
C SER A 126 12.88 -19.69 -3.98
N TRP A 127 13.41 -20.14 -2.83
CA TRP A 127 14.33 -19.33 -2.04
C TRP A 127 15.62 -18.93 -2.79
N GLN A 128 16.03 -19.69 -3.80
CA GLN A 128 17.16 -19.31 -4.64
C GLN A 128 16.84 -18.06 -5.47
N GLN A 129 15.67 -18.01 -6.10
CA GLN A 129 15.21 -16.86 -6.88
C GLN A 129 15.00 -15.63 -5.98
N ILE A 130 14.45 -15.83 -4.79
CA ILE A 130 14.28 -14.75 -3.80
C ILE A 130 15.62 -14.17 -3.35
N ARG A 131 16.65 -15.01 -3.16
CA ARG A 131 18.02 -14.53 -2.85
C ARG A 131 18.62 -13.72 -3.99
N GLU A 132 18.43 -14.13 -5.24
CA GLU A 132 18.89 -13.35 -6.39
C GLU A 132 18.24 -11.96 -6.43
N MET A 133 16.94 -11.87 -6.16
CA MET A 133 16.24 -10.58 -6.03
C MET A 133 16.77 -9.77 -4.83
N THR A 134 17.05 -10.43 -3.71
CA THR A 134 17.67 -9.78 -2.53
C THR A 134 19.03 -9.19 -2.88
N ASP A 135 19.88 -9.94 -3.58
CA ASP A 135 21.21 -9.49 -4.02
C ASP A 135 21.11 -8.30 -5.00
N ALA A 136 19.99 -8.19 -5.74
CA ALA A 136 19.66 -7.06 -6.59
C ALA A 136 19.02 -5.86 -5.84
N GLY A 137 18.92 -5.92 -4.51
CA GLY A 137 18.42 -4.82 -3.68
C GLY A 137 16.91 -4.80 -3.43
N VAL A 138 16.19 -5.89 -3.73
CA VAL A 138 14.76 -6.00 -3.43
C VAL A 138 14.53 -6.11 -1.93
N VAL A 139 13.62 -5.29 -1.40
CA VAL A 139 13.21 -5.32 0.01
C VAL A 139 12.24 -6.47 0.24
N ILE A 140 12.55 -7.36 1.17
CA ILE A 140 11.72 -8.52 1.52
C ILE A 140 10.96 -8.25 2.81
N GLY A 141 9.64 -8.32 2.72
CA GLY A 141 8.69 -8.17 3.82
C GLY A 141 7.94 -9.46 4.13
N ASN A 142 7.18 -9.41 5.22
CA ASN A 142 6.47 -10.54 5.79
C ASN A 142 5.01 -10.58 5.29
N HIS A 143 4.53 -11.76 4.92
CA HIS A 143 3.11 -12.03 4.61
C HIS A 143 2.57 -13.25 5.37
N MET A 144 3.11 -13.47 6.58
CA MET A 144 2.84 -14.60 7.46
C MET A 144 3.35 -15.94 6.87
N ILE A 145 2.95 -17.04 7.51
CA ILE A 145 3.33 -18.39 7.08
C ILE A 145 2.47 -18.85 5.89
N ASP A 146 1.15 -18.84 6.08
CA ASP A 146 0.17 -19.49 5.18
C ASP A 146 -0.90 -18.54 4.63
N HIS A 147 -0.67 -17.22 4.62
CA HIS A 147 -1.68 -16.22 4.25
C HIS A 147 -3.03 -16.40 5.01
N PRO A 148 -3.02 -16.41 6.37
CA PRO A 148 -4.19 -16.77 7.17
C PRO A 148 -5.29 -15.69 7.13
N TYR A 149 -6.54 -16.10 7.35
CA TYR A 149 -7.60 -15.18 7.77
C TYR A 149 -7.35 -14.72 9.21
N MET A 150 -6.62 -13.62 9.38
CA MET A 150 -6.12 -13.19 10.70
C MET A 150 -7.24 -12.81 11.69
N LEU A 151 -8.43 -12.47 11.21
CA LEU A 151 -9.57 -12.11 12.05
C LEU A 151 -10.39 -13.31 12.52
N GLU A 152 -10.08 -14.52 12.05
CA GLU A 152 -10.85 -15.73 12.33
C GLU A 152 -10.17 -16.60 13.37
N ASN A 153 -10.96 -17.04 14.35
CA ASN A 153 -10.56 -18.03 15.33
C ASN A 153 -10.60 -19.43 14.67
N LYS A 154 -9.59 -20.25 14.94
CA LYS A 154 -9.67 -21.69 14.66
C LYS A 154 -10.74 -22.35 15.55
N GLN A 155 -11.19 -23.54 15.21
CA GLN A 155 -12.20 -24.26 15.99
C GLN A 155 -11.74 -24.43 17.45
N GLY A 156 -12.53 -23.89 18.39
CA GLY A 156 -12.23 -23.93 19.83
C GLY A 156 -11.18 -22.92 20.31
N GLU A 157 -10.69 -22.05 19.43
CA GLU A 157 -9.73 -20.99 19.75
C GLU A 157 -10.44 -19.76 20.33
N SER A 158 -9.94 -19.22 21.44
CA SER A 158 -10.35 -17.92 21.96
C SER A 158 -9.59 -16.78 21.27
N ASP A 159 -10.08 -15.54 21.35
CA ASP A 159 -9.40 -14.38 20.76
C ASP A 159 -7.95 -14.20 21.27
N GLN A 160 -7.70 -14.51 22.55
CA GLN A 160 -6.36 -14.47 23.13
C GLN A 160 -5.46 -15.56 22.53
N GLN A 161 -5.98 -16.76 22.32
CA GLN A 161 -5.24 -17.85 21.69
C GLN A 161 -4.95 -17.55 20.22
N ARG A 162 -5.93 -16.98 19.48
CA ARG A 162 -5.73 -16.48 18.11
C ARG A 162 -4.61 -15.46 18.05
N LEU A 163 -4.64 -14.43 18.90
CA LEU A 163 -3.60 -13.40 18.89
C LEU A 163 -2.22 -13.99 19.21
N GLN A 164 -2.13 -14.92 20.17
CA GLN A 164 -0.87 -15.59 20.50
C GLN A 164 -0.35 -16.46 19.35
N ARG A 165 -1.24 -17.18 18.65
CA ARG A 165 -0.89 -17.93 17.44
C ARG A 165 -0.39 -17.01 16.34
N LEU A 166 -1.11 -15.91 16.05
CA LEU A 166 -0.69 -14.94 15.02
C LEU A 166 0.66 -14.31 15.34
N ARG A 167 0.93 -14.00 16.62
CA ARG A 167 2.25 -13.54 17.08
C ARG A 167 3.34 -14.56 16.74
N GLN A 168 3.10 -15.84 17.02
CA GLN A 168 4.06 -16.92 16.73
C GLN A 168 4.27 -17.09 15.23
N GLU A 169 3.18 -17.11 14.43
CA GLU A 169 3.25 -17.22 12.98
C GLU A 169 4.03 -16.04 12.36
N LEU A 170 3.75 -14.81 12.77
CA LEU A 170 4.46 -13.60 12.32
C LEU A 170 5.98 -13.70 12.58
N LEU A 171 6.37 -14.04 13.81
CA LEU A 171 7.78 -14.13 14.20
C LEU A 171 8.51 -15.30 13.54
N GLN A 172 7.83 -16.43 13.32
CA GLN A 172 8.40 -17.57 12.62
C GLN A 172 8.59 -17.28 11.12
N ALA A 173 7.63 -16.61 10.47
CA ALA A 173 7.78 -16.14 9.10
C ALA A 173 8.95 -15.13 9.00
N GLU A 174 9.06 -14.19 9.94
CA GLU A 174 10.14 -13.20 9.98
C GLU A 174 11.51 -13.88 10.13
N GLN A 175 11.61 -14.87 11.02
CA GLN A 175 12.84 -15.63 11.23
C GLN A 175 13.22 -16.44 9.98
N THR A 176 12.24 -16.94 9.24
CA THR A 176 12.46 -17.65 7.98
C THR A 176 13.01 -16.70 6.91
N ILE A 177 12.40 -15.52 6.75
CA ILE A 177 12.86 -14.47 5.84
C ILE A 177 14.29 -14.06 6.19
N LEU A 178 14.57 -13.77 7.47
CA LEU A 178 15.92 -13.41 7.94
C LEU A 178 16.94 -14.50 7.62
N LYS A 179 16.61 -15.77 7.86
CA LYS A 179 17.50 -16.89 7.56
C LYS A 179 17.80 -17.03 6.06
N GLN A 180 16.81 -16.79 5.21
CA GLN A 180 16.92 -17.04 3.77
C GLN A 180 17.50 -15.86 2.99
N THR A 181 17.32 -14.63 3.49
CA THR A 181 17.61 -13.38 2.75
C THR A 181 18.58 -12.46 3.49
N GLY A 182 18.80 -12.68 4.79
CA GLY A 182 19.57 -11.76 5.63
C GLY A 182 18.82 -10.48 6.02
N GLN A 183 17.56 -10.31 5.60
CA GLN A 183 16.74 -9.13 5.87
C GLN A 183 15.74 -9.34 7.00
N SER A 184 15.48 -8.29 7.79
CA SER A 184 14.37 -8.24 8.76
C SER A 184 13.92 -6.79 8.91
N HIS A 185 13.17 -6.31 7.93
CA HIS A 185 12.65 -4.93 7.91
C HIS A 185 11.48 -4.73 8.88
N ARG A 186 10.90 -5.81 9.41
CA ARG A 186 9.67 -5.80 10.23
C ARG A 186 8.51 -5.10 9.53
N TYR A 187 8.32 -5.41 8.25
CA TYR A 187 7.15 -4.97 7.49
C TYR A 187 6.20 -6.14 7.33
N LEU A 188 4.92 -5.95 7.63
CA LEU A 188 3.87 -6.93 7.39
C LEU A 188 2.87 -6.35 6.39
N ALA A 189 2.72 -6.99 5.24
CA ALA A 189 1.50 -6.84 4.46
C ALA A 189 0.43 -7.72 5.12
N TYR A 190 -0.71 -7.14 5.51
CA TYR A 190 -1.79 -7.94 6.09
C TYR A 190 -2.42 -8.84 5.02
N PRO A 191 -2.48 -10.17 5.21
CA PRO A 191 -3.31 -11.05 4.39
C PRO A 191 -4.71 -10.47 4.21
N TYR A 192 -5.18 -10.42 2.97
CA TYR A 192 -6.47 -9.81 2.57
C TYR A 192 -6.65 -8.32 2.92
N GLY A 193 -5.63 -7.65 3.44
CA GLY A 193 -5.68 -6.30 3.98
C GLY A 193 -6.45 -6.17 5.30
N GLU A 194 -6.66 -7.28 6.02
CA GLU A 194 -7.55 -7.33 7.18
C GLU A 194 -6.78 -7.29 8.51
N TYR A 195 -7.23 -6.42 9.42
CA TYR A 195 -6.65 -6.24 10.75
C TYR A 195 -7.69 -5.73 11.75
N ASP A 196 -7.43 -5.92 13.04
CA ASP A 196 -8.20 -5.32 14.14
C ASP A 196 -7.27 -4.52 15.07
N ALA A 197 -7.82 -3.89 16.10
CA ALA A 197 -7.05 -3.12 17.06
C ALA A 197 -6.04 -3.97 17.85
N ALA A 198 -6.35 -5.25 18.11
CA ALA A 198 -5.48 -6.15 18.87
C ALA A 198 -4.27 -6.58 18.04
N ILE A 199 -4.46 -6.88 16.76
CA ILE A 199 -3.39 -7.18 15.80
C ILE A 199 -2.49 -5.94 15.64
N LYS A 200 -3.06 -4.74 15.49
CA LYS A 200 -2.26 -3.51 15.43
C LYS A 200 -1.43 -3.29 16.69
N ALA A 201 -2.02 -3.50 17.87
CA ALA A 201 -1.29 -3.39 19.13
C ALA A 201 -0.14 -4.40 19.22
N MET A 202 -0.37 -5.65 18.77
CA MET A 202 0.67 -6.67 18.66
C MET A 202 1.79 -6.25 17.72
N LEU A 203 1.49 -5.69 16.54
CA LEU A 203 2.51 -5.19 15.62
C LEU A 203 3.33 -4.05 16.22
N SER A 204 2.66 -3.12 16.90
CA SER A 204 3.32 -2.01 17.60
C SER A 204 4.33 -2.50 18.64
N GLU A 205 3.91 -3.45 19.49
CA GLU A 205 4.77 -4.08 20.50
C GLU A 205 5.99 -4.77 19.88
N LEU A 206 5.81 -5.39 18.72
CA LEU A 206 6.88 -6.08 17.99
C LEU A 206 7.71 -5.15 17.09
N GLY A 207 7.40 -3.85 17.03
CA GLY A 207 8.12 -2.87 16.21
C GLY A 207 7.91 -3.05 14.70
N PHE A 208 6.76 -3.58 14.29
CA PHE A 208 6.39 -3.75 12.89
C PHE A 208 5.71 -2.51 12.29
N VAL A 209 5.87 -2.35 10.97
CA VAL A 209 4.98 -1.53 10.13
C VAL A 209 3.93 -2.45 9.53
N GLY A 210 2.66 -2.04 9.56
CA GLY A 210 1.57 -2.75 8.89
C GLY A 210 1.19 -2.06 7.58
N LEU A 211 1.06 -2.83 6.50
CA LEU A 211 0.58 -2.37 5.20
C LEU A 211 -0.75 -3.05 4.89
N ALA A 212 -1.79 -2.24 4.75
CA ALA A 212 -3.15 -2.68 4.46
C ALA A 212 -3.44 -2.67 2.95
N GLN A 213 -4.69 -2.93 2.58
CA GLN A 213 -5.16 -2.86 1.18
C GLN A 213 -6.31 -1.84 0.98
N ASN A 214 -6.51 -0.92 1.94
CA ASN A 214 -7.41 0.22 1.73
C ASN A 214 -6.73 1.26 0.81
N SER A 215 -7.52 1.90 -0.05
CA SER A 215 -7.03 2.82 -1.08
C SER A 215 -6.67 4.19 -0.49
N GLY A 216 -5.48 4.70 -0.78
CA GLY A 216 -5.04 6.02 -0.32
C GLY A 216 -3.56 6.24 -0.53
N ALA A 217 -3.16 7.50 -0.49
CA ALA A 217 -1.75 7.90 -0.40
C ALA A 217 -1.34 7.96 1.08
N VAL A 218 -0.03 7.86 1.32
CA VAL A 218 0.58 7.86 2.66
C VAL A 218 1.34 9.15 2.91
N SER A 219 1.38 9.59 4.17
CA SER A 219 2.15 10.76 4.64
C SER A 219 2.74 10.49 6.03
N SER A 220 3.45 11.48 6.60
CA SER A 220 3.95 11.42 7.98
C SER A 220 2.85 11.30 9.04
N HIS A 221 1.60 11.65 8.69
CA HIS A 221 0.44 11.57 9.58
C HIS A 221 -0.34 10.25 9.44
N SER A 222 0.06 9.38 8.51
CA SER A 222 -0.58 8.08 8.33
C SER A 222 -0.36 7.14 9.51
N ASP A 223 -1.30 6.22 9.71
CA ASP A 223 -1.15 5.14 10.66
C ASP A 223 -0.13 4.11 10.14
N PHE A 224 1.08 4.14 10.68
CA PHE A 224 2.16 3.20 10.31
C PHE A 224 1.88 1.74 10.69
N LEU A 225 0.80 1.46 11.42
CA LEU A 225 0.34 0.10 11.67
C LEU A 225 -0.72 -0.32 10.64
N ALA A 226 -1.13 0.55 9.72
CA ALA A 226 -2.10 0.27 8.67
C ALA A 226 -1.93 1.21 7.46
N LEU A 227 -0.74 1.27 6.89
CA LEU A 227 -0.46 2.11 5.72
C LEU A 227 -1.33 1.66 4.52
N PRO A 228 -2.12 2.56 3.91
CA PRO A 228 -2.90 2.25 2.72
C PRO A 228 -2.02 1.88 1.53
N ARG A 229 -2.57 1.05 0.64
CA ARG A 229 -1.98 0.70 -0.66
C ARG A 229 -3.06 0.66 -1.71
N PHE A 230 -2.72 0.99 -2.96
CA PHE A 230 -3.63 0.78 -4.07
C PHE A 230 -3.42 -0.61 -4.67
N PRO A 231 -4.35 -1.57 -4.49
CA PRO A 231 -4.29 -2.85 -5.18
C PRO A 231 -4.59 -2.66 -6.68
N LEU A 232 -3.75 -3.26 -7.52
CA LEU A 232 -3.77 -3.14 -8.98
C LEU A 232 -3.77 -4.53 -9.63
N GLY A 233 -4.91 -5.19 -9.55
CA GLY A 233 -5.21 -6.41 -10.31
C GLY A 233 -6.59 -6.33 -10.94
N SER A 234 -6.87 -7.21 -11.90
CA SER A 234 -8.17 -7.27 -12.58
C SER A 234 -8.58 -5.92 -13.20
N ILE A 235 -9.85 -5.54 -13.03
CA ILE A 235 -10.39 -4.24 -13.47
C ILE A 235 -9.59 -3.03 -12.95
N TYR A 236 -8.88 -3.17 -11.83
CA TYR A 236 -8.10 -2.08 -11.23
C TYR A 236 -6.74 -1.88 -11.90
N ALA A 237 -6.31 -2.81 -12.75
CA ALA A 237 -5.11 -2.71 -13.58
C ALA A 237 -5.34 -1.89 -14.86
N ASN A 238 -6.56 -1.41 -15.12
CA ASN A 238 -6.81 -0.53 -16.26
C ASN A 238 -6.08 0.80 -16.06
N LEU A 239 -5.11 1.08 -16.92
CA LEU A 239 -4.25 2.27 -16.82
C LEU A 239 -5.07 3.58 -16.72
N GLU A 240 -6.18 3.75 -17.46
CA GLU A 240 -6.96 4.99 -17.41
C GLU A 240 -7.50 5.31 -16.01
N THR A 241 -7.84 4.29 -15.22
CA THR A 241 -8.26 4.48 -13.82
C THR A 241 -7.08 4.43 -12.84
N ALA A 242 -6.02 3.70 -13.16
CA ALA A 242 -4.82 3.61 -12.32
C ALA A 242 -4.06 4.94 -12.23
N LYS A 243 -4.03 5.75 -13.31
CA LYS A 243 -3.39 7.08 -13.31
C LYS A 243 -3.90 7.98 -12.18
N VAL A 244 -5.21 7.96 -11.91
CA VAL A 244 -5.82 8.75 -10.83
C VAL A 244 -5.29 8.32 -9.46
N LYS A 245 -5.03 7.02 -9.27
CA LYS A 245 -4.48 6.47 -8.03
C LYS A 245 -3.00 6.80 -7.87
N PHE A 246 -2.23 6.80 -8.95
CA PHE A 246 -0.82 7.19 -8.92
C PHE A 246 -0.66 8.65 -8.50
N GLU A 247 -1.57 9.51 -8.96
CA GLU A 247 -1.60 10.95 -8.69
C GLU A 247 -2.22 11.31 -7.32
N ALA A 248 -2.65 10.34 -6.51
CA ALA A 248 -3.33 10.62 -5.25
C ALA A 248 -2.45 11.43 -4.29
N LEU A 249 -3.09 12.35 -3.56
CA LEU A 249 -2.51 13.12 -2.47
C LEU A 249 -2.95 12.50 -1.13
N ALA A 250 -2.06 12.48 -0.14
CA ALA A 250 -2.42 11.97 1.18
C ALA A 250 -3.41 12.93 1.84
N PHE A 251 -4.51 12.37 2.35
CA PHE A 251 -5.51 13.14 3.07
C PHE A 251 -5.35 12.85 4.57
N ASP A 252 -4.95 13.86 5.35
CA ASP A 252 -4.86 13.73 6.80
C ASP A 252 -6.27 13.76 7.41
N VAL A 253 -6.71 12.60 7.90
CA VAL A 253 -8.07 12.36 8.38
C VAL A 253 -8.02 11.58 9.68
N GLU A 254 -8.62 12.16 10.71
CA GLU A 254 -8.84 11.51 11.99
C GLU A 254 -10.25 10.90 12.01
N GLN A 255 -10.34 9.57 12.19
CA GLN A 255 -11.61 8.90 12.42
C GLN A 255 -11.96 8.94 13.91
N MET A 256 -13.11 9.53 14.25
CA MET A 256 -13.50 9.72 15.64
C MET A 256 -14.10 8.43 16.23
N GLY A 257 -13.61 8.06 17.42
CA GLY A 257 -14.18 7.00 18.27
C GLY A 257 -13.85 5.55 17.89
N ARG A 258 -13.68 5.21 16.60
CA ARG A 258 -13.41 3.83 16.16
C ARG A 258 -11.95 3.65 15.70
N LEU A 259 -11.20 2.80 16.41
CA LEU A 259 -9.79 2.47 16.11
C LEU A 259 -9.61 1.23 15.22
N SER A 260 -10.68 0.49 14.93
CA SER A 260 -10.67 -0.77 14.19
C SER A 260 -11.61 -0.70 12.97
N PRO A 261 -11.21 -1.25 11.81
CA PRO A 261 -12.10 -1.42 10.66
C PRO A 261 -13.10 -2.57 10.85
N VAL A 262 -12.92 -3.43 11.86
CA VAL A 262 -13.85 -4.53 12.15
C VAL A 262 -15.12 -4.00 12.78
N THR A 263 -16.27 -4.36 12.21
CA THR A 263 -17.59 -3.91 12.69
C THR A 263 -18.67 -4.97 12.44
N GLY A 264 -19.55 -5.16 13.42
CA GLY A 264 -20.79 -5.91 13.24
C GLY A 264 -21.95 -5.07 12.71
N ASP A 265 -21.79 -3.74 12.70
CA ASP A 265 -22.74 -2.80 12.11
C ASP A 265 -22.58 -2.80 10.60
N ARG A 266 -23.66 -3.13 9.88
CA ARG A 266 -23.71 -3.21 8.42
C ARG A 266 -23.94 -1.87 7.75
N SER A 267 -24.17 -0.80 8.50
CA SER A 267 -24.39 0.54 7.98
C SER A 267 -23.75 1.57 8.93
N PRO A 268 -22.43 1.48 9.19
CA PRO A 268 -21.82 2.32 10.21
C PRO A 268 -21.82 3.78 9.77
N ASN A 269 -22.40 4.64 10.60
CA ASN A 269 -22.11 6.07 10.55
C ASN A 269 -20.69 6.31 11.06
N VAL A 270 -19.96 7.22 10.40
CA VAL A 270 -18.59 7.55 10.78
C VAL A 270 -18.38 9.04 10.79
N THR A 271 -17.87 9.54 11.90
CA THR A 271 -17.40 10.92 12.02
C THR A 271 -15.93 10.99 11.66
N LEU A 272 -15.62 11.81 10.66
CA LEU A 272 -14.28 12.08 10.16
C LEU A 272 -13.95 13.55 10.41
N LYS A 273 -12.72 13.80 10.84
CA LYS A 273 -12.15 15.13 10.94
C LYS A 273 -11.03 15.25 9.92
N PHE A 274 -11.26 16.05 8.89
CA PHE A 274 -10.29 16.34 7.85
C PHE A 274 -9.40 17.51 8.30
N ALA A 275 -8.08 17.32 8.26
CA ALA A 275 -7.15 18.40 8.56
C ALA A 275 -7.23 19.50 7.49
N PRO A 276 -6.97 20.77 7.83
CA PRO A 276 -6.86 21.84 6.84
C PRO A 276 -5.82 21.49 5.77
N GLY A 277 -6.12 21.80 4.52
CA GLY A 277 -5.24 21.51 3.39
C GLY A 277 -5.56 22.40 2.19
N ASN A 278 -4.94 22.10 1.05
CA ASN A 278 -5.14 22.86 -0.18
C ASN A 278 -6.37 22.37 -0.96
N TYR A 279 -7.52 22.35 -0.30
CA TYR A 279 -8.80 21.93 -0.88
C TYR A 279 -9.94 22.77 -0.33
N ASP A 280 -11.03 22.88 -1.08
CA ASP A 280 -12.28 23.48 -0.59
C ASP A 280 -13.16 22.40 0.08
N PRO A 281 -13.52 22.53 1.38
CA PRO A 281 -14.45 21.61 2.03
C PRO A 281 -15.82 21.48 1.34
N ALA A 282 -16.25 22.47 0.55
CA ALA A 282 -17.47 22.37 -0.27
C ALA A 282 -17.34 21.39 -1.44
N GLN A 283 -16.11 21.07 -1.86
CA GLN A 283 -15.80 20.12 -2.94
C GLN A 283 -15.44 18.72 -2.44
N LEU A 284 -15.38 18.52 -1.11
CA LEU A 284 -15.25 17.19 -0.51
C LEU A 284 -16.43 16.32 -0.95
N SER A 285 -16.14 15.10 -1.39
CA SER A 285 -17.14 14.10 -1.77
C SER A 285 -16.78 12.77 -1.15
N CYS A 286 -17.78 12.12 -0.55
CA CYS A 286 -17.62 10.79 0.03
C CYS A 286 -18.54 9.78 -0.67
N PHE A 287 -18.08 8.53 -0.70
CA PHE A 287 -18.73 7.43 -1.39
C PHE A 287 -18.68 6.17 -0.54
N ALA A 288 -19.75 5.39 -0.53
CA ALA A 288 -19.78 4.03 -0.03
C ALA A 288 -19.95 3.05 -1.19
N ASN A 289 -18.98 2.14 -1.39
CA ASN A 289 -18.95 1.21 -2.52
C ASN A 289 -19.24 1.87 -3.90
N SER A 290 -18.64 3.04 -4.13
CA SER A 290 -18.79 3.83 -5.37
C SER A 290 -20.15 4.55 -5.55
N LYS A 291 -21.02 4.55 -4.54
CA LYS A 291 -22.23 5.38 -4.51
C LYS A 291 -22.01 6.58 -3.58
N PRO A 292 -22.46 7.80 -3.91
CA PRO A 292 -22.39 8.93 -2.99
C PRO A 292 -23.03 8.59 -1.64
N ILE A 293 -22.35 8.93 -0.54
CA ILE A 293 -22.88 8.80 0.83
C ILE A 293 -23.24 10.20 1.35
N PRO A 294 -24.43 10.41 1.95
CA PRO A 294 -24.77 11.70 2.54
C PRO A 294 -23.78 12.13 3.62
N MET A 295 -23.51 13.42 3.65
CA MET A 295 -22.60 14.06 4.60
C MET A 295 -23.34 15.08 5.43
N ASN A 296 -23.21 14.98 6.75
CA ASN A 296 -23.71 15.95 7.72
C ASN A 296 -22.53 16.69 8.33
N TRP A 297 -22.36 17.96 7.97
CA TRP A 297 -21.30 18.80 8.53
C TRP A 297 -21.63 19.19 9.96
N LEU A 298 -20.87 18.66 10.91
CA LEU A 298 -21.01 19.00 12.32
C LEU A 298 -20.31 20.32 12.62
N ASP A 299 -19.15 20.53 12.00
CA ASP A 299 -18.40 21.79 12.00
C ASP A 299 -17.58 21.86 10.71
N ARG A 300 -18.03 22.67 9.74
CA ARG A 300 -17.38 22.78 8.43
C ARG A 300 -16.02 23.44 8.51
N ASP A 301 -15.87 24.45 9.38
CA ASP A 301 -14.63 25.21 9.52
C ASP A 301 -13.55 24.35 10.20
N ALA A 302 -13.95 23.46 11.11
CA ALA A 302 -13.06 22.49 11.75
C ALA A 302 -12.87 21.19 10.94
N GLY A 303 -13.46 21.07 9.74
CA GLY A 303 -13.36 19.88 8.90
C GLY A 303 -14.08 18.64 9.46
N LEU A 304 -15.03 18.82 10.39
CA LEU A 304 -15.72 17.74 11.09
C LEU A 304 -17.04 17.38 10.39
N VAL A 305 -17.11 16.16 9.86
CA VAL A 305 -18.25 15.67 9.08
C VAL A 305 -18.62 14.25 9.50
N GLU A 306 -19.92 13.99 9.57
CA GLU A 306 -20.49 12.67 9.76
C GLU A 306 -20.97 12.11 8.42
N LEU A 307 -20.49 10.91 8.07
CA LEU A 307 -20.99 10.14 6.94
C LEU A 307 -22.17 9.30 7.40
N LEU A 308 -23.31 9.46 6.72
CA LEU A 308 -24.56 8.81 7.07
C LEU A 308 -24.83 7.63 6.14
N ALA A 309 -24.70 6.42 6.65
CA ALA A 309 -25.03 5.23 5.87
C ALA A 309 -26.53 5.21 5.55
N THR A 310 -26.88 4.93 4.29
CA THR A 310 -28.28 4.92 3.81
C THR A 310 -28.78 3.54 3.43
N GLU A 311 -27.87 2.55 3.39
CA GLU A 311 -28.17 1.16 3.10
C GLU A 311 -27.30 0.24 3.97
N GLU A 312 -27.78 -0.97 4.22
CA GLU A 312 -26.97 -2.02 4.82
C GLU A 312 -26.08 -2.67 3.75
N TYR A 313 -24.81 -2.88 4.10
CA TYR A 313 -23.84 -3.54 3.25
C TYR A 313 -23.82 -5.05 3.52
N ARG A 314 -23.74 -5.81 2.41
CA ARG A 314 -23.65 -7.27 2.41
C ARG A 314 -22.23 -7.72 2.10
N GLY A 315 -21.85 -8.87 2.66
CA GLY A 315 -20.55 -9.48 2.47
C GLY A 315 -19.52 -8.97 3.46
N ARG A 316 -18.39 -9.66 3.47
CA ARG A 316 -17.30 -9.44 4.43
C ARG A 316 -16.70 -8.04 4.40
N ARG A 317 -16.63 -7.40 3.22
CA ARG A 317 -15.87 -6.15 3.01
C ARG A 317 -16.67 -5.12 2.22
N TRP A 318 -16.67 -3.88 2.71
CA TRP A 318 -17.12 -2.69 1.98
C TRP A 318 -16.22 -1.51 2.33
N ARG A 319 -16.31 -0.41 1.57
CA ARG A 319 -15.43 0.74 1.79
C ARG A 319 -16.15 2.07 1.74
N TYR A 320 -15.69 3.00 2.56
CA TYR A 320 -15.96 4.41 2.39
C TYR A 320 -14.72 5.09 1.84
N ILE A 321 -14.89 5.93 0.82
CA ILE A 321 -13.84 6.72 0.19
C ILE A 321 -14.27 8.17 0.28
N CYS A 322 -13.36 9.05 0.68
CA CYS A 322 -13.56 10.50 0.61
C CYS A 322 -12.44 11.13 -0.21
N THR A 323 -12.82 11.99 -1.14
CA THR A 323 -11.88 12.69 -2.01
C THR A 323 -12.20 14.17 -2.09
N ALA A 324 -11.17 15.00 -2.19
CA ALA A 324 -11.30 16.42 -2.51
C ALA A 324 -10.28 16.79 -3.60
N PRO A 325 -10.67 17.58 -4.61
CA PRO A 325 -9.69 18.09 -5.58
C PRO A 325 -8.72 19.04 -4.89
N ASP A 326 -7.46 18.96 -5.29
CA ASP A 326 -6.46 19.96 -4.93
C ASP A 326 -6.71 21.26 -5.73
N LEU A 327 -6.53 22.42 -5.09
CA LEU A 327 -6.85 23.72 -5.70
C LEU A 327 -5.84 24.13 -6.79
N ASP A 328 -4.60 23.66 -6.69
CA ASP A 328 -3.50 24.08 -7.56
C ASP A 328 -3.17 23.06 -8.67
N SER A 329 -3.81 21.88 -8.65
CA SER A 329 -3.52 20.81 -9.60
C SER A 329 -4.77 20.03 -10.00
N ARG A 330 -4.61 19.01 -10.84
CA ARG A 330 -5.68 18.07 -11.20
C ARG A 330 -5.70 16.82 -10.30
N ARG A 331 -4.97 16.85 -9.19
CA ARG A 331 -4.82 15.74 -8.26
C ARG A 331 -5.94 15.77 -7.22
N PHE A 332 -6.10 14.65 -6.52
CA PHE A 332 -7.13 14.49 -5.51
C PHE A 332 -6.52 14.01 -4.21
N TYR A 333 -6.88 14.67 -3.11
CA TYR A 333 -6.75 14.12 -1.77
C TYR A 333 -7.60 12.86 -1.67
N TRP A 334 -7.05 11.79 -1.11
CA TRP A 334 -7.71 10.48 -1.08
C TRP A 334 -7.61 9.84 0.31
N TYR A 335 -8.76 9.64 0.94
CA TYR A 335 -8.93 8.85 2.15
C TYR A 335 -9.82 7.65 1.88
N SER A 336 -9.53 6.50 2.50
CA SER A 336 -10.52 5.44 2.60
C SER A 336 -10.39 4.61 3.86
N VAL A 337 -11.54 4.10 4.29
CA VAL A 337 -11.65 3.05 5.29
C VAL A 337 -12.32 1.84 4.65
N GLN A 338 -11.74 0.66 4.86
CA GLN A 338 -12.30 -0.62 4.44
C GLN A 338 -12.89 -1.30 5.67
N TRP A 339 -14.21 -1.38 5.73
CA TRP A 339 -14.93 -2.06 6.79
C TRP A 339 -14.88 -3.57 6.58
N ILE A 340 -14.80 -4.29 7.70
CA ILE A 340 -14.73 -5.74 7.71
C ILE A 340 -15.78 -6.28 8.69
N ASN A 341 -16.65 -7.16 8.21
CA ASN A 341 -17.58 -7.90 9.04
C ASN A 341 -17.21 -9.39 9.01
N THR A 342 -16.76 -9.92 10.14
CA THR A 342 -16.30 -11.31 10.26
C THR A 342 -17.44 -12.32 10.42
N ALA A 343 -18.70 -11.85 10.48
CA ALA A 343 -19.87 -12.72 10.55
C ALA A 343 -20.39 -13.17 9.17
N ASP A 344 -19.84 -12.62 8.08
CA ASP A 344 -20.05 -13.03 6.68
C ASP A 344 -18.82 -13.75 6.13
#